data_AF-W6A6P1-F1
#
_entry.id   AF-W6A6P1-F1
#
_cell.length_a   1.000
_cell.length_b   1.000
_cell.length_c   1.000
_cell.angle_alpha   90.00
_cell.angle_beta   90.00
_cell.angle_gamma   90.00
#
_symmetry.space_group_name_H-M   'P 1'
#
loop_
_entity.id
_entity.type
_entity.pdbx_description
1 polymer ?
#
loop_
_entity_poly.entity_id
_entity_poly.type
_entity_poly.pdbx_seq_one_letter_code
_entity_poly.pdbx_strand_id
1 'polypeptide(L)'
;MRIKSDFYKEIESEMKIITEREHLGSGGNPVSNLNTKMFYLSKHQFNSYDEFDQAIVAEIANTLQSLEDIIVKKALNYQELAKEAYDQNVDPQKWVDFAQREAQSLSYEMYDEREIKYLRHFHIVWLTWVFCDEELKKLRIKSSRDLYHHIGKVEKDYVKKRTEILKNNVVDEEKW
;
A
#
# COMPACT_ATOMS: atom_id res chain seq x y z
N MET A 1 9.57 36.69 -7.69
CA MET A 1 8.17 37.05 -7.40
C MET A 1 7.47 35.81 -6.85
N ARG A 2 6.70 35.88 -5.75
CA ARG A 2 5.89 34.73 -5.30
C ARG A 2 4.77 34.55 -6.32
N ILE A 3 5.01 33.65 -7.26
CA ILE A 3 4.18 33.39 -8.42
C ILE A 3 3.29 32.20 -8.06
N LYS A 4 1.96 32.41 -7.99
CA LYS A 4 0.98 31.32 -8.07
C LYS A 4 0.31 31.44 -9.43
N SER A 5 0.65 30.55 -10.35
CA SER A 5 -0.07 30.40 -11.63
C SER A 5 -1.51 29.95 -11.36
N ASP A 6 -2.39 30.12 -12.35
CA ASP A 6 -3.76 29.59 -12.25
C ASP A 6 -3.75 28.05 -12.25
N PHE A 7 -2.83 27.43 -12.98
CA PHE A 7 -2.60 25.98 -12.93
C PHE A 7 -2.28 25.50 -11.51
N TYR A 8 -1.33 26.12 -10.82
CA TYR A 8 -1.00 25.76 -9.44
C TYR A 8 -2.21 25.91 -8.50
N LYS A 9 -3.05 26.94 -8.69
CA LYS A 9 -4.27 27.12 -7.87
C LYS A 9 -5.27 26.00 -8.10
N GLU A 10 -5.42 25.54 -9.34
CA GLU A 10 -6.25 24.37 -9.66
C GLU A 10 -5.71 23.11 -8.96
N ILE A 11 -4.41 22.84 -9.06
CA ILE A 11 -3.75 21.72 -8.36
C ILE A 11 -3.93 21.81 -6.83
N GLU A 12 -3.72 23.00 -6.25
CA GLU A 12 -3.89 23.24 -4.81
C GLU A 12 -5.34 22.99 -4.35
N SER A 13 -6.31 23.37 -5.19
CA SER A 13 -7.74 23.10 -4.95
C SER A 13 -8.06 21.61 -5.02
N GLU A 14 -7.58 20.90 -6.04
CA GLU A 14 -7.78 19.45 -6.18
C GLU A 14 -7.14 18.69 -5.02
N MET A 15 -5.93 19.06 -4.61
CA MET A 15 -5.26 18.46 -3.44
C MET A 15 -6.07 18.64 -2.16
N LYS A 16 -6.68 19.81 -1.97
CA LYS A 16 -7.53 20.09 -0.81
C LYS A 16 -8.77 19.19 -0.81
N ILE A 17 -9.44 19.07 -1.95
CA ILE A 17 -10.60 18.19 -2.13
C ILE A 17 -10.26 16.75 -1.76
N ILE A 18 -9.15 16.22 -2.30
CA ILE A 18 -8.68 14.85 -1.98
C ILE A 18 -8.38 14.72 -0.49
N THR A 19 -7.60 15.64 0.08
CA THR A 19 -7.19 15.58 1.49
C THR A 19 -8.38 15.58 2.45
N GLU A 20 -9.39 16.40 2.16
CA GLU A 20 -10.61 16.52 2.99
C GLU A 20 -11.50 15.27 2.90
N ARG A 21 -11.75 14.74 1.69
CA ARG A 21 -12.63 13.56 1.53
C ARG A 21 -11.99 12.26 2.00
N GLU A 22 -10.71 12.08 1.74
CA GLU A 22 -9.97 10.89 2.16
C GLU A 22 -9.58 10.92 3.64
N HIS A 23 -9.93 11.99 4.38
CA HIS A 23 -9.57 12.20 5.78
C HIS A 23 -8.06 12.02 6.03
N LEU A 24 -7.25 12.45 5.05
CA LEU A 24 -5.80 12.33 5.11
C LEU A 24 -5.27 13.37 6.09
N GLY A 25 -5.12 12.96 7.35
CA GLY A 25 -4.44 13.78 8.36
C GLY A 25 -2.97 14.04 8.00
N SER A 26 -2.25 14.71 8.91
CA SER A 26 -0.83 15.09 8.75
C SER A 26 0.18 13.93 8.72
N GLY A 27 -0.27 12.68 8.55
CA GLY A 27 0.58 11.49 8.51
C GLY A 27 1.38 11.40 7.21
N GLY A 28 2.50 10.67 7.25
CA GLY A 28 3.35 10.42 6.09
C GLY A 28 2.66 9.52 5.07
N ASN A 29 1.99 10.12 4.09
CA ASN A 29 1.40 9.43 2.94
C ASN A 29 1.79 10.15 1.64
N PRO A 30 1.66 9.49 0.47
CA PRO A 30 2.10 10.07 -0.81
C PRO A 30 1.43 11.41 -1.16
N VAL A 31 0.16 11.59 -0.79
CA VAL A 31 -0.58 12.85 -0.99
C VAL A 31 -0.01 13.95 -0.10
N SER A 32 0.18 13.70 1.19
CA SER A 32 0.80 14.64 2.13
C SER A 32 2.23 15.02 1.73
N ASN A 33 2.99 14.05 1.21
CA ASN A 33 4.34 14.27 0.70
C ASN A 33 4.33 15.17 -0.54
N LEU A 34 3.46 14.90 -1.52
CA LEU A 34 3.30 15.75 -2.69
C LEU A 34 2.90 17.18 -2.26
N ASN A 35 1.92 17.31 -1.37
CA ASN A 35 1.48 18.61 -0.85
C ASN A 35 2.64 19.40 -0.21
N THR A 36 3.45 18.70 0.59
CA THR A 36 4.63 19.30 1.23
C THR A 36 5.65 19.77 0.20
N LYS A 37 5.98 18.94 -0.79
CA LYS A 37 6.94 19.30 -1.85
C LYS A 37 6.44 20.46 -2.69
N MET A 38 5.15 20.45 -3.05
CA MET A 38 4.47 21.54 -3.76
C MET A 38 4.55 22.87 -2.98
N PHE A 39 4.32 22.83 -1.67
CA PHE A 39 4.48 23.98 -0.80
C PHE A 39 5.92 24.52 -0.80
N TYR A 40 6.93 23.64 -0.77
CA TYR A 40 8.32 24.07 -0.88
C TYR A 40 8.64 24.65 -2.26
N LEU A 41 8.15 24.04 -3.35
CA LEU A 41 8.25 24.59 -4.71
C LEU A 41 7.68 26.02 -4.75
N SER A 42 6.51 26.28 -4.16
CA SER A 42 5.92 27.63 -4.13
C SER A 42 6.79 28.70 -3.43
N LYS A 43 7.78 28.29 -2.63
CA LYS A 43 8.73 29.19 -1.95
C LYS A 43 9.98 29.49 -2.79
N HIS A 44 10.27 28.69 -3.82
CA HIS A 44 11.40 28.93 -4.70
C HIS A 44 11.16 30.14 -5.61
N GLN A 45 12.25 30.76 -6.06
CA GLN A 45 12.18 31.84 -7.04
C GLN A 45 12.26 31.23 -8.44
N PHE A 46 11.23 31.47 -9.24
CA PHE A 46 11.17 31.11 -10.66
C PHE A 46 11.20 32.37 -11.52
N ASN A 47 11.74 32.23 -12.74
CA ASN A 47 11.87 33.33 -13.68
C ASN A 47 10.58 33.58 -14.46
N SER A 48 9.67 32.59 -14.53
CA SER A 48 8.37 32.70 -15.17
C SER A 48 7.30 31.79 -14.53
N TYR A 49 6.03 32.01 -14.89
CA TYR A 49 4.93 31.10 -14.56
C TYR A 49 5.14 29.72 -15.18
N ASP A 50 5.59 29.65 -16.43
CA ASP A 50 5.81 28.39 -17.14
C ASP A 50 6.89 27.53 -16.49
N GLU A 51 7.99 28.14 -16.02
CA GLU A 51 9.06 27.43 -15.32
C GLU A 51 8.56 26.83 -14.00
N PHE A 52 7.70 27.58 -13.29
CA PHE A 52 7.06 27.10 -12.08
C PHE A 52 6.09 25.94 -12.35
N ASP A 53 5.24 26.06 -13.38
CA ASP A 53 4.26 25.03 -13.74
C ASP A 53 4.93 23.75 -14.22
N GLN A 54 6.05 23.85 -14.95
CA GLN A 54 6.87 22.69 -15.32
C GLN A 54 7.45 22.01 -14.08
N ALA A 55 7.91 22.75 -13.08
CA ALA A 55 8.40 22.18 -11.83
C ALA A 55 7.29 21.45 -11.06
N ILE A 56 6.07 21.99 -11.05
CA ILE A 56 4.89 21.32 -10.48
C ILE A 56 4.61 20.00 -11.19
N VAL A 57 4.53 20.02 -12.53
CA VAL A 57 4.26 18.82 -13.34
C VAL A 57 5.33 17.76 -13.11
N ALA A 58 6.60 18.17 -13.08
CA ALA A 58 7.72 17.27 -12.82
C ALA A 58 7.61 16.62 -11.43
N GLU A 59 7.20 17.35 -10.41
CA GLU A 59 7.07 16.80 -9.06
C GLU A 59 5.89 15.81 -8.94
N ILE A 60 4.77 16.09 -9.61
CA ILE A 60 3.64 15.16 -9.71
C ILE A 60 4.09 13.88 -10.42
N ALA A 61 4.78 14.00 -11.55
CA ALA A 61 5.29 12.86 -12.32
C ALA A 61 6.30 12.01 -11.53
N ASN A 62 7.24 12.66 -10.82
CA ASN A 62 8.19 11.96 -9.96
C ASN A 62 7.49 11.20 -8.82
N THR A 63 6.43 11.78 -8.26
CA THR A 63 5.66 11.14 -7.20
C THR A 63 4.83 9.97 -7.73
N LEU A 64 4.25 10.09 -8.93
CA LEU A 64 3.58 9.00 -9.64
C LEU A 64 4.53 7.81 -9.88
N GLN A 65 5.70 8.06 -10.47
CA GLN A 65 6.69 7.01 -10.73
C GLN A 65 7.13 6.31 -9.43
N SER A 66 7.34 7.10 -8.37
CA SER A 66 7.69 6.56 -7.06
C SER A 66 6.60 5.64 -6.50
N LEU A 67 5.32 6.00 -6.68
CA LEU A 67 4.20 5.17 -6.26
C LEU A 67 4.10 3.88 -7.06
N GLU A 68 4.25 3.95 -8.38
CA GLU A 68 4.24 2.78 -9.27
C GLU A 68 5.33 1.78 -8.91
N ASP A 69 6.56 2.25 -8.67
CA ASP A 69 7.68 1.42 -8.22
C ASP A 69 7.37 0.72 -6.89
N ILE A 70 6.70 1.42 -5.97
CA ILE A 70 6.30 0.85 -4.68
C ILE A 70 5.19 -0.20 -4.87
N ILE A 71 4.21 0.06 -5.74
CA ILE A 71 3.12 -0.89 -6.05
C ILE A 71 3.70 -2.19 -6.61
N VAL A 72 4.63 -2.10 -7.56
CA VAL A 72 5.32 -3.27 -8.13
C VAL A 72 6.03 -4.06 -7.03
N LYS A 73 6.78 -3.39 -6.15
CA LYS A 73 7.44 -4.05 -5.02
C LYS A 73 6.45 -4.74 -4.07
N LYS A 74 5.30 -4.10 -3.80
CA LYS A 74 4.24 -4.72 -2.98
C LYS A 74 3.65 -5.96 -3.65
N ALA A 75 3.46 -5.94 -4.96
CA ALA A 75 2.94 -7.08 -5.72
C ALA A 75 3.88 -8.28 -5.69
N LEU A 76 5.18 -8.05 -5.85
CA LEU A 76 6.19 -9.10 -5.73
C LEU A 76 6.23 -9.68 -4.30
N ASN A 77 6.20 -8.82 -3.27
CA ASN A 77 6.15 -9.27 -1.88
C ASN A 77 4.87 -10.07 -1.57
N TYR A 78 3.74 -9.70 -2.17
CA TYR A 78 2.48 -10.43 -2.01
C TYR A 78 2.58 -11.82 -2.63
N GLN A 79 3.13 -11.91 -3.85
CA GLN A 79 3.36 -13.18 -4.53
C GLN A 79 4.28 -14.10 -3.72
N GLU A 80 5.42 -13.58 -3.25
CA GLU A 80 6.38 -14.32 -2.43
C GLU A 80 5.71 -14.88 -1.17
N LEU A 81 5.04 -14.02 -0.40
CA LEU A 81 4.38 -14.43 0.84
C LEU A 81 3.24 -15.44 0.59
N ALA A 82 2.47 -15.28 -0.48
CA ALA A 82 1.39 -16.22 -0.82
C ALA A 82 1.95 -17.59 -1.21
N LYS A 83 3.09 -17.64 -1.90
CA LYS A 83 3.78 -18.87 -2.25
C LYS A 83 4.36 -19.55 -1.02
N GLU A 84 5.03 -18.81 -0.15
CA GLU A 84 5.64 -19.34 1.08
C GLU A 84 4.60 -19.85 2.09
N ALA A 85 3.55 -19.07 2.34
CA ALA A 85 2.60 -19.39 3.41
C ALA A 85 1.51 -20.37 2.98
N TYR A 86 1.15 -20.40 1.68
CA TYR A 86 -0.04 -21.11 1.20
C TYR A 86 0.19 -21.91 -0.10
N ASP A 87 1.41 -21.99 -0.61
CA ASP A 87 1.76 -22.62 -1.90
C ASP A 87 0.98 -22.07 -3.11
N GLN A 88 0.50 -20.84 -3.01
CA GLN A 88 -0.29 -20.19 -4.07
C GLN A 88 0.62 -19.46 -5.05
N ASN A 89 0.43 -19.71 -6.34
CA ASN A 89 1.13 -18.97 -7.39
C ASN A 89 0.26 -17.78 -7.85
N VAL A 90 0.52 -16.61 -7.26
CA VAL A 90 -0.17 -15.36 -7.60
C VAL A 90 0.55 -14.68 -8.75
N ASP A 91 -0.21 -14.20 -9.74
CA ASP A 91 0.32 -13.35 -10.81
C ASP A 91 0.32 -11.89 -10.34
N PRO A 92 1.49 -11.26 -10.15
CA PRO A 92 1.57 -9.90 -9.61
C PRO A 92 0.95 -8.86 -10.56
N GLN A 93 1.05 -9.08 -11.89
CA GLN A 93 0.47 -8.16 -12.86
C GLN A 93 -1.05 -8.17 -12.76
N LYS A 94 -1.67 -9.36 -12.76
CA LYS A 94 -3.13 -9.49 -12.64
C LYS A 94 -3.66 -8.91 -11.33
N TRP A 95 -2.87 -9.01 -10.26
CA TRP A 95 -3.23 -8.41 -8.97
C TRP A 95 -3.20 -6.89 -9.03
N VAL A 96 -2.17 -6.30 -9.64
CA VAL A 96 -2.10 -4.84 -9.85
C VAL A 96 -3.20 -4.37 -10.79
N ASP A 97 -3.47 -5.07 -11.90
CA ASP A 97 -4.53 -4.73 -12.85
C ASP A 97 -5.90 -4.71 -12.17
N PHE A 98 -6.16 -5.70 -11.31
CA PHE A 98 -7.36 -5.74 -10.50
C PHE A 98 -7.44 -4.53 -9.57
N ALA A 99 -6.39 -4.26 -8.80
CA ALA A 99 -6.34 -3.13 -7.87
C ALA A 99 -6.55 -1.78 -8.58
N GLN A 100 -5.92 -1.59 -9.75
CA GLN A 100 -6.08 -0.38 -10.56
C GLN A 100 -7.50 -0.21 -11.07
N ARG A 101 -8.16 -1.29 -11.50
CA ARG A 101 -9.54 -1.23 -11.96
C ARG A 101 -10.50 -0.83 -10.83
N GLU A 102 -10.34 -1.42 -9.65
CA GLU A 102 -11.16 -1.06 -8.48
C GLU A 102 -10.89 0.39 -8.05
N ALA A 103 -9.61 0.81 -8.02
CA ALA A 103 -9.21 2.18 -7.72
C ALA A 103 -9.76 3.20 -8.74
N GLN A 104 -9.77 2.85 -10.02
CA GLN A 104 -10.36 3.67 -11.07
C GLN A 104 -11.86 3.84 -10.84
N SER A 105 -12.60 2.74 -10.64
CA SER A 105 -14.04 2.81 -10.38
C SER A 105 -14.34 3.70 -9.17
N LEU A 106 -13.63 3.48 -8.07
CA LEU A 106 -13.80 4.25 -6.85
C LEU A 106 -13.49 5.74 -7.06
N SER A 107 -12.41 6.07 -7.77
CA SER A 107 -12.07 7.47 -8.05
C SER A 107 -13.14 8.20 -8.87
N TYR A 108 -13.84 7.51 -9.77
CA TYR A 108 -14.93 8.10 -10.55
C TYR A 108 -16.27 8.12 -9.80
N GLU A 109 -16.46 7.23 -8.83
CA GLU A 109 -17.60 7.26 -7.92
C GLU A 109 -17.49 8.40 -6.89
N MET A 110 -16.28 8.63 -6.37
CA MET A 110 -16.05 9.58 -5.28
C MET A 110 -15.95 11.03 -5.73
N TYR A 111 -15.59 11.28 -6.99
CA TYR A 111 -15.31 12.63 -7.49
C TYR A 111 -15.85 12.83 -8.90
N ASP A 112 -16.62 13.90 -9.09
CA ASP A 112 -17.05 14.34 -10.41
C ASP A 112 -15.83 14.70 -11.28
N GLU A 113 -15.95 14.53 -12.60
CA GLU A 113 -14.88 14.85 -13.56
C GLU A 113 -14.34 16.27 -13.43
N ARG A 114 -15.15 17.19 -12.90
CA ARG A 114 -14.81 18.60 -12.71
C ARG A 114 -14.08 18.88 -11.39
N GLU A 115 -14.14 17.97 -10.43
CA GLU A 115 -13.56 18.17 -9.09
C GLU A 115 -12.08 17.78 -9.02
N ILE A 116 -11.71 16.71 -9.71
CA ILE A 116 -10.31 16.28 -9.88
C ILE A 116 -10.06 16.01 -11.37
N LYS A 117 -9.42 16.97 -12.04
CA LYS A 117 -9.12 16.91 -13.46
C LYS A 117 -7.66 16.55 -13.69
N TYR A 118 -6.73 17.23 -13.02
CA TYR A 118 -5.29 17.01 -13.21
C TYR A 118 -4.73 15.92 -12.31
N LEU A 119 -5.26 15.78 -11.10
CA LEU A 119 -4.80 14.82 -10.09
C LEU A 119 -5.56 13.51 -10.11
N ARG A 120 -6.50 13.30 -11.03
CA ARG A 120 -7.28 12.05 -11.09
C ARG A 120 -6.40 10.83 -11.25
N HIS A 121 -5.44 10.86 -12.18
CA HIS A 121 -4.53 9.73 -12.37
C HIS A 121 -3.69 9.49 -11.12
N PHE A 122 -3.17 10.55 -10.50
CA PHE A 122 -2.47 10.48 -9.21
C PHE A 122 -3.33 9.84 -8.12
N HIS A 123 -4.60 10.25 -8.01
CA HIS A 123 -5.54 9.70 -7.05
C HIS A 123 -5.81 8.21 -7.28
N ILE A 124 -5.98 7.77 -8.53
CA ILE A 124 -6.14 6.36 -8.89
C ILE A 124 -4.90 5.54 -8.50
N VAL A 125 -3.70 6.03 -8.81
CA VAL A 125 -2.45 5.35 -8.44
C VAL A 125 -2.27 5.30 -6.92
N TRP A 126 -2.65 6.36 -6.22
CA TRP A 126 -2.66 6.39 -4.75
C TRP A 126 -3.65 5.36 -4.16
N LEU A 127 -4.89 5.30 -4.65
CA LEU A 127 -5.87 4.30 -4.23
C LEU A 127 -5.39 2.87 -4.52
N THR A 128 -4.74 2.65 -5.67
CA THR A 128 -4.11 1.37 -6.01
C THR A 128 -3.07 0.98 -4.97
N TRP A 129 -2.22 1.94 -4.56
CA TRP A 129 -1.24 1.73 -3.51
C TRP A 129 -1.90 1.38 -2.17
N VAL A 130 -2.98 2.08 -1.78
CA VAL A 130 -3.74 1.79 -0.54
C VAL A 130 -4.27 0.36 -0.56
N PHE A 131 -4.89 -0.04 -1.67
CA PHE A 131 -5.42 -1.39 -1.85
C PHE A 131 -4.32 -2.44 -1.69
N CYS A 132 -3.21 -2.28 -2.41
CA CYS A 132 -2.09 -3.20 -2.35
C CYS A 132 -1.45 -3.28 -0.95
N ASP A 133 -1.37 -2.17 -0.23
CA ASP A 133 -0.83 -2.13 1.14
C ASP A 133 -1.72 -2.89 2.12
N GLU A 134 -3.03 -2.66 2.09
CA GLU A 134 -3.98 -3.30 2.99
C GLU A 134 -4.10 -4.81 2.74
N GLU A 135 -4.13 -5.25 1.48
CA GLU A 135 -4.17 -6.68 1.15
C GLU A 135 -2.89 -7.40 1.57
N LEU A 136 -1.72 -6.79 1.37
CA LEU A 136 -0.45 -7.36 1.86
C LEU A 136 -0.41 -7.44 3.39
N LYS A 137 -0.93 -6.42 4.09
CA LYS A 137 -1.03 -6.42 5.55
C LYS A 137 -1.96 -7.52 6.06
N LYS A 138 -3.12 -7.72 5.43
CA LYS A 138 -4.04 -8.82 5.75
C LYS A 138 -3.35 -10.18 5.57
N LEU A 139 -2.63 -10.37 4.47
CA LEU A 139 -1.92 -11.62 4.20
C LEU A 139 -0.84 -11.90 5.25
N ARG A 140 -0.08 -10.88 5.66
CA ARG A 140 0.93 -10.99 6.73
C ARG A 140 0.33 -11.40 8.06
N ILE A 141 -0.75 -10.75 8.48
CA ILE A 141 -1.44 -11.05 9.74
C ILE A 141 -1.96 -12.49 9.72
N LYS A 142 -2.60 -12.90 8.62
CA LYS A 142 -3.15 -14.24 8.45
C LYS A 142 -2.03 -15.30 8.50
N SER A 143 -0.97 -15.11 7.72
CA SER A 143 0.19 -16.01 7.69
C SER A 143 0.83 -16.17 9.06
N SER A 144 1.07 -15.06 9.78
CA SER A 144 1.63 -15.09 11.13
C SER A 144 0.73 -15.87 12.10
N ARG A 145 -0.58 -15.61 12.09
CA ARG A 145 -1.55 -16.33 12.94
C ARG A 145 -1.56 -17.83 12.66
N ASP A 146 -1.58 -18.21 11.39
CA ASP A 146 -1.63 -19.61 10.98
C ASP A 146 -0.33 -20.35 11.38
N LEU A 147 0.82 -19.69 11.28
CA LEU A 147 2.11 -20.19 11.76
C LEU A 147 2.10 -20.43 13.28
N TYR A 148 1.61 -19.47 14.07
CA TYR A 148 1.48 -19.63 15.52
C TYR A 148 0.60 -20.83 15.91
N HIS A 149 -0.52 -21.02 15.22
CA HIS A 149 -1.38 -22.19 15.44
C HIS A 149 -0.68 -23.50 15.08
N HIS A 150 0.11 -23.52 14.01
CA HIS A 150 0.88 -24.69 13.61
C HIS A 150 1.92 -25.07 14.66
N ILE A 151 2.71 -24.11 15.15
CA ILE A 151 3.70 -24.32 16.21
C ILE A 151 3.02 -24.89 17.46
N GLY A 152 1.92 -24.28 17.92
CA GLY A 152 1.19 -24.77 19.09
C GLY A 152 0.61 -26.18 18.93
N LYS A 153 0.24 -26.58 17.69
CA LYS A 153 -0.18 -27.96 17.41
C LYS A 153 0.99 -28.93 17.46
N VAL A 154 2.12 -28.58 16.84
CA VAL A 154 3.34 -29.40 16.84
C VAL A 154 3.86 -29.63 18.26
N GLU A 155 3.86 -28.60 19.11
CA GLU A 155 4.23 -28.73 20.52
C GLU A 155 3.31 -29.69 21.28
N LYS A 156 1.99 -29.56 21.09
CA LYS A 156 1.01 -30.48 21.70
C LYS A 156 1.22 -31.92 21.24
N ASP A 157 1.44 -32.12 19.95
CA ASP A 157 1.68 -33.44 19.36
C ASP A 157 3.00 -34.05 19.87
N TYR A 158 4.04 -33.24 20.03
CA TYR A 158 5.32 -33.65 20.62
C TYR A 158 5.16 -34.06 22.09
N VAL A 159 4.49 -33.25 22.91
CA VAL A 159 4.22 -33.55 24.32
C VAL A 159 3.43 -34.86 24.44
N LYS A 160 2.38 -35.03 23.62
CA LYS A 160 1.56 -36.25 23.61
C LYS A 160 2.41 -37.49 23.28
N LYS A 161 3.22 -37.45 22.22
CA LYS A 161 4.14 -38.55 21.86
C LYS A 161 5.12 -38.86 22.99
N ARG A 162 5.71 -37.84 23.62
CA ARG A 162 6.62 -38.02 24.76
C ARG A 162 5.93 -38.69 25.94
N THR A 163 4.71 -38.28 26.27
CA THR A 163 3.93 -38.89 27.36
C THR A 163 3.55 -40.34 27.04
N GLU A 164 3.22 -40.65 25.78
CA GLU A 164 2.95 -42.04 25.34
C GLU A 164 4.19 -42.93 25.46
N ILE A 165 5.37 -42.44 25.04
CA ILE A 165 6.65 -43.17 25.20
C ILE A 165 6.93 -43.45 26.68
N LEU A 166 6.79 -42.44 27.55
CA LEU A 166 7.03 -42.60 28.99
C LEU A 166 6.04 -43.60 29.62
N LYS A 167 4.77 -43.57 29.23
CA LYS A 167 3.77 -44.55 29.73
C LYS A 167 4.08 -45.97 29.29
N ASN A 168 4.52 -46.17 28.05
CA ASN A 168 4.84 -47.50 27.54
C ASN A 168 6.09 -48.09 28.21
N ASN A 169 7.09 -47.26 28.52
CA ASN A 169 8.30 -47.72 29.22
C ASN A 169 8.04 -48.14 30.69
N VAL A 170 7.05 -47.54 31.36
CA VAL A 170 6.67 -47.93 32.74
C VAL A 170 5.97 -49.30 32.76
N VAL A 171 5.25 -49.67 31.70
CA VAL A 171 4.53 -50.95 31.61
C VAL A 171 5.49 -52.13 31.34
N ASP A 172 6.63 -51.88 30.69
CA ASP A 172 7.64 -52.92 30.45
C ASP A 172 8.56 -53.17 31.67
N GLU A 173 8.68 -52.21 32.60
CA GLU A 173 9.43 -52.40 33.86
C GLU A 173 8.66 -53.22 34.91
N GLU A 174 7.31 -53.28 34.86
CA GLU A 174 6.50 -54.10 35.78
C GLU A 174 6.40 -55.59 35.40
N LYS A 175 7.09 -56.02 34.33
CA LYS A 175 7.06 -57.42 33.84
C LYS A 175 8.28 -58.27 34.20
N TRP A 176 9.14 -57.82 35.12
CA TRP A 176 10.27 -58.61 35.63
C TRP A 176 10.12 -58.93 37.12
#